data_AF-A0A945BIK4-F1
#
_entry.id   AF-A0A945BIK4-F1
#
_cell.length_a   1.000
_cell.length_b   1.000
_cell.length_c   1.000
_cell.angle_alpha   90.00
_cell.angle_beta   90.00
_cell.angle_gamma   90.00
#
_symmetry.space_group_name_H-M   'P 1'
#
loop_
_entity.id
_entity.type
_entity.pdbx_description
1 polymer ?
#
loop_
_entity_poly.entity_id
_entity_poly.type
_entity_poly.pdbx_seq_one_letter_code
_entity_poly.pdbx_strand_id
1 'polypeptide(L)'
;MENQIEVTVAGLSRLARNLWWTWNQDAQDVFEELSPRAWRYLYHNAVAVLRELSDEELRARLLDEEFNGRVQEVLRQFDAYLGATDTWAAEHAPGLAKRQVAYFSAEFGFHETLPIAAGGLGMLAGDHAKSASDLGLGFVGVSLFYREGYFQQAINAENWQTEYYSQLDPQNLPLEPVLDDEGQPLICTVEIAAEPVSFRAWVANVGRCPVYLIDANLPTNQPHFRDLTQRVYGGDNSTRIMQEILLGIGGVRLLRRLGVEPSVFHMNEGHAAFLALELMREQISDGTDFDEALAGARRQCLFTTHTPVPAGHDRFGSELMDYAVRHLPGQLNISTDELLALGRVNPSDDNEEFCMTVLALKAARAANGVSELHGQVSREMWFCLYPGGTLDDVPI
;
A
#
# COMPACT_ATOMS: atom_id res chain seq x y z
N MET A 1 -18.57 -3.21 37.77
CA MET A 1 -18.26 -4.47 37.05
C MET A 1 -18.86 -4.43 35.65
N GLU A 2 -20.18 -4.28 35.49
CA GLU A 2 -20.84 -4.26 34.17
C GLU A 2 -20.31 -3.17 33.21
N ASN A 3 -20.22 -1.91 33.67
CA ASN A 3 -19.61 -0.80 32.91
C ASN A 3 -18.13 -1.06 32.56
N GLN A 4 -17.38 -1.75 33.43
CA GLN A 4 -15.97 -2.06 33.17
C GLN A 4 -15.81 -3.12 32.08
N ILE A 5 -16.67 -4.14 32.07
CA ILE A 5 -16.68 -5.17 31.03
C ILE A 5 -17.03 -4.57 29.67
N GLU A 6 -17.99 -3.65 29.60
CA GLU A 6 -18.32 -2.94 28.37
C GLU A 6 -17.13 -2.15 27.80
N VAL A 7 -16.40 -1.45 28.68
CA VAL A 7 -15.15 -0.77 28.30
C VAL A 7 -14.09 -1.76 27.81
N THR A 8 -13.92 -2.92 28.47
CA THR A 8 -12.99 -3.97 28.01
C THR A 8 -13.34 -4.49 26.63
N VAL A 9 -14.63 -4.77 26.37
CA VAL A 9 -15.11 -5.30 25.09
C VAL A 9 -14.87 -4.30 23.96
N ALA A 10 -15.14 -3.01 24.20
CA ALA A 10 -14.84 -1.95 23.25
C ALA A 10 -13.32 -1.84 22.99
N GLY A 11 -12.50 -1.96 24.05
CA GLY A 11 -11.04 -1.98 23.95
C GLY A 11 -10.52 -3.15 23.11
N LEU A 12 -11.01 -4.37 23.34
CA LEU A 12 -10.67 -5.56 22.53
C LEU A 12 -11.06 -5.37 21.06
N SER A 13 -12.23 -4.79 20.81
CA SER A 13 -12.70 -4.51 19.44
C SER A 13 -11.82 -3.50 18.71
N ARG A 14 -11.28 -2.51 19.43
CA ARG A 14 -10.30 -1.54 18.92
C ARG A 14 -8.94 -2.18 18.68
N LEU A 15 -8.45 -2.97 19.65
CA LEU A 15 -7.19 -3.69 19.55
C LEU A 15 -7.20 -4.65 18.36
N ALA A 16 -8.26 -5.44 18.18
CA ALA A 16 -8.35 -6.40 17.07
C ALA A 16 -8.26 -5.75 15.67
N ARG A 17 -8.71 -4.49 15.54
CA ARG A 17 -8.68 -3.70 14.29
C ARG A 17 -7.39 -2.90 14.09
N ASN A 18 -6.43 -2.98 15.01
CA ASN A 18 -5.11 -2.38 14.86
C ASN A 18 -4.06 -3.49 14.84
N LEU A 19 -3.29 -3.58 13.75
CA LEU A 19 -2.32 -4.64 13.53
C LEU A 19 -1.16 -4.66 14.54
N TRP A 20 -1.06 -3.70 15.46
CA TRP A 20 -0.10 -3.71 16.57
C TRP A 20 -0.06 -5.04 17.34
N TRP A 21 -1.20 -5.70 17.53
CA TRP A 21 -1.23 -7.01 18.19
C TRP A 21 -0.38 -8.05 17.46
N THR A 22 -0.16 -7.93 16.15
CA THR A 22 0.57 -8.93 15.35
C THR A 22 2.07 -8.99 15.65
N TRP A 23 2.63 -7.99 16.34
CA TRP A 23 4.02 -8.01 16.83
C TRP A 23 4.11 -7.82 18.36
N ASN A 24 3.00 -8.01 19.08
CA ASN A 24 2.96 -8.05 20.53
C ASN A 24 2.45 -9.42 21.01
N GLN A 25 3.29 -10.17 21.72
CA GLN A 25 2.97 -11.54 22.15
C GLN A 25 1.80 -11.58 23.15
N ASP A 26 1.79 -10.71 24.15
CA ASP A 26 0.74 -10.68 25.18
C ASP A 26 -0.65 -10.42 24.55
N ALA A 27 -0.70 -9.59 23.51
CA ALA A 27 -1.93 -9.34 22.76
C ALA A 27 -2.39 -10.56 21.95
N GLN A 28 -1.47 -11.33 21.35
CA GLN A 28 -1.79 -12.58 20.67
C GLN A 28 -2.33 -13.62 21.63
N ASP A 29 -1.69 -13.77 22.80
CA ASP A 29 -2.09 -14.72 23.83
C ASP A 29 -3.52 -14.44 24.33
N VAL A 30 -3.90 -13.15 24.45
CA VAL A 30 -5.29 -12.76 24.78
C VAL A 30 -6.28 -13.27 23.73
N PHE A 31 -5.99 -13.10 22.44
CA PHE A 31 -6.90 -13.58 21.38
C PHE A 31 -6.91 -15.11 21.24
N GLU A 32 -5.78 -15.78 21.46
CA GLU A 32 -5.73 -17.24 21.51
C GLU A 32 -6.57 -17.78 22.66
N GLU A 33 -6.42 -17.22 23.86
CA GLU A 33 -7.10 -17.71 25.06
C GLU A 33 -8.63 -17.54 24.99
N LEU A 34 -9.12 -16.48 24.32
CA LEU A 34 -10.54 -16.28 24.06
C LEU A 34 -11.17 -17.48 23.33
N SER A 35 -10.48 -18.04 22.33
CA SER A 35 -10.91 -19.25 21.64
C SER A 35 -9.73 -19.90 20.90
N PRO A 36 -9.01 -20.86 21.52
CA PRO A 36 -7.84 -21.48 20.90
C PRO A 36 -8.17 -22.22 19.60
N ARG A 37 -9.42 -22.71 19.50
CA ARG A 37 -9.96 -23.32 18.30
C ARG A 37 -10.14 -22.29 17.20
N ALA A 38 -10.91 -21.22 17.45
CA ALA A 38 -11.17 -20.20 16.43
C ALA A 38 -9.88 -19.53 15.97
N TRP A 39 -8.96 -19.25 16.90
CA TRP A 39 -7.65 -18.68 16.62
C TRP A 39 -6.88 -19.47 15.54
N ARG A 40 -6.79 -20.80 15.68
CA ARG A 40 -6.09 -21.66 14.70
C ARG A 40 -6.82 -21.82 13.37
N TYR A 41 -8.15 -21.96 13.40
CA TYR A 41 -8.94 -22.19 12.19
C TYR A 41 -9.21 -20.92 11.37
N LEU A 42 -9.11 -19.75 12.00
CA LEU A 42 -9.33 -18.45 11.36
C LEU A 42 -8.00 -17.74 11.04
N TYR A 43 -6.90 -18.49 10.91
CA TYR A 43 -5.57 -17.96 10.54
C TYR A 43 -5.14 -16.81 11.47
N HIS A 44 -5.28 -17.04 12.77
CA HIS A 44 -4.87 -16.12 13.82
C HIS A 44 -5.48 -14.72 13.65
N ASN A 45 -6.73 -14.63 13.17
CA ASN A 45 -7.41 -13.36 12.92
C ASN A 45 -8.22 -12.92 14.14
N ALA A 46 -7.72 -11.91 14.86
CA ALA A 46 -8.36 -11.35 16.05
C ALA A 46 -9.79 -10.85 15.81
N VAL A 47 -10.05 -10.20 14.65
CA VAL A 47 -11.40 -9.69 14.31
C VAL A 47 -12.36 -10.85 14.10
N ALA A 48 -11.93 -11.88 13.36
CA ALA A 48 -12.75 -13.06 13.11
C ALA A 48 -13.02 -13.85 14.39
N VAL A 49 -12.03 -14.00 15.29
CA VAL A 49 -12.22 -14.64 16.60
C VAL A 49 -13.25 -13.91 17.44
N LEU A 50 -13.19 -12.59 17.52
CA LEU A 50 -14.18 -11.80 18.28
C LEU A 50 -15.58 -11.90 17.67
N ARG A 51 -15.71 -12.05 16.35
CA ARG A 51 -17.01 -12.21 15.67
C ARG A 51 -17.60 -13.62 15.81
N GLU A 52 -16.75 -14.64 15.98
CA GLU A 52 -17.19 -16.01 16.22
C GLU A 52 -17.75 -16.20 17.63
N LEU A 53 -17.25 -15.43 18.60
CA LEU A 53 -17.74 -15.43 19.97
C LEU A 53 -19.06 -14.67 20.09
N SER A 54 -20.00 -15.23 20.84
CA SER A 54 -21.20 -14.48 21.19
C SER A 54 -20.86 -13.39 22.23
N ASP A 55 -21.65 -12.32 22.20
CA ASP A 55 -21.61 -11.24 23.18
C ASP A 55 -21.72 -11.72 24.64
N GLU A 56 -22.46 -12.81 24.86
CA GLU A 56 -22.63 -13.45 26.17
C GLU A 56 -21.38 -14.25 26.56
N GLU A 57 -20.81 -15.00 25.61
CA GLU A 57 -19.59 -15.79 25.83
C GLU A 57 -18.40 -14.89 26.14
N LEU A 58 -18.19 -13.83 25.34
CA LEU A 58 -17.10 -12.88 25.57
C LEU A 58 -17.21 -12.22 26.96
N ARG A 59 -18.41 -11.77 27.34
CA ARG A 59 -18.65 -11.19 28.68
C ARG A 59 -18.41 -12.22 29.78
N ALA A 60 -18.83 -13.47 29.59
CA ALA A 60 -18.61 -14.54 30.57
C ALA A 60 -17.11 -14.84 30.77
N ARG A 61 -16.31 -14.83 29.70
CA ARG A 61 -14.84 -14.96 29.79
C ARG A 61 -14.22 -13.83 30.59
N LEU A 62 -14.71 -12.61 30.39
CA LEU A 62 -14.24 -11.42 31.10
C LEU A 62 -14.69 -11.33 32.57
N LEU A 63 -15.52 -12.27 33.06
CA LEU A 63 -15.81 -12.41 34.49
C LEU A 63 -14.67 -13.12 35.26
N ASP A 64 -13.79 -13.83 34.55
CA ASP A 64 -12.55 -14.34 35.15
C ASP A 64 -11.60 -13.16 35.43
N GLU A 65 -11.33 -12.91 36.72
CA GLU A 65 -10.54 -11.75 37.15
C GLU A 65 -9.08 -11.81 36.66
N GLU A 66 -8.52 -13.01 36.52
CA GLU A 66 -7.14 -13.20 36.09
C GLU A 66 -7.00 -12.89 34.59
N PHE A 67 -7.90 -13.47 33.78
CA PHE A 67 -7.95 -13.22 32.34
C PHE A 67 -8.27 -11.74 32.05
N ASN A 68 -9.32 -11.19 32.65
CA ASN A 68 -9.66 -9.78 32.46
C ASN A 68 -8.54 -8.83 32.92
N GLY A 69 -7.80 -9.20 33.98
CA GLY A 69 -6.59 -8.50 34.39
C GLY A 69 -5.52 -8.44 33.29
N ARG A 70 -5.25 -9.56 32.61
CA ARG A 70 -4.33 -9.60 31.45
C ARG A 70 -4.84 -8.75 30.29
N VAL A 71 -6.13 -8.84 29.95
CA VAL A 71 -6.72 -8.03 28.88
C VAL A 71 -6.56 -6.54 29.17
N GLN A 72 -6.87 -6.10 30.38
CA GLN A 72 -6.75 -4.70 30.80
C GLN A 72 -5.29 -4.21 30.72
N GLU A 73 -4.33 -5.05 31.10
CA GLU A 73 -2.91 -4.72 30.99
C GLU A 73 -2.48 -4.57 29.53
N VAL A 74 -2.87 -5.48 28.63
CA VAL A 74 -2.59 -5.36 27.19
C VAL A 74 -3.22 -4.09 26.61
N LEU A 75 -4.46 -3.78 26.95
CA LEU A 75 -5.12 -2.56 26.50
C LEU A 75 -4.41 -1.30 27.01
N ARG A 76 -3.92 -1.31 28.26
CA ARG A 76 -3.11 -0.23 28.82
C ARG A 76 -1.78 -0.07 28.07
N GLN A 77 -1.11 -1.17 27.71
CA GLN A 77 0.12 -1.13 26.91
C GLN A 77 -0.16 -0.58 25.51
N PHE A 78 -1.24 -1.02 24.87
CA PHE A 78 -1.67 -0.53 23.56
C PHE A 78 -1.96 0.98 23.57
N ASP A 79 -2.70 1.45 24.58
CA ASP A 79 -3.02 2.87 24.72
C ASP A 79 -1.78 3.71 25.06
N ALA A 80 -0.88 3.18 25.90
CA ALA A 80 0.40 3.82 26.19
C ALA A 80 1.29 3.89 24.93
N TYR A 81 1.30 2.83 24.11
CA TYR A 81 1.98 2.84 22.82
C TYR A 81 1.40 3.94 21.93
N LEU A 82 0.10 3.90 21.60
CA LEU A 82 -0.48 4.89 20.69
C LEU A 82 -0.37 6.33 21.21
N GLY A 83 -0.45 6.54 22.53
CA GLY A 83 -0.37 7.85 23.18
C GLY A 83 1.04 8.36 23.47
N ALA A 84 2.10 7.60 23.20
CA ALA A 84 3.47 8.01 23.49
C ALA A 84 3.86 9.28 22.71
N THR A 85 4.37 10.28 23.41
CA THR A 85 4.83 11.57 22.84
C THR A 85 6.35 11.72 22.82
N ASP A 86 7.06 10.75 23.40
CA ASP A 86 8.50 10.64 23.58
C ASP A 86 9.12 9.57 22.67
N THR A 87 8.57 9.39 21.47
CA THR A 87 9.10 8.46 20.48
C THR A 87 10.46 8.90 19.96
N TRP A 88 11.22 7.96 19.36
CA TRP A 88 12.52 8.29 18.76
C TRP A 88 12.41 9.46 17.77
N ALA A 89 11.36 9.48 16.93
CA ALA A 89 11.14 10.56 15.98
C ALA A 89 10.76 11.88 16.66
N ALA A 90 10.02 11.86 17.77
CA ALA A 90 9.72 13.08 18.53
C ALA A 90 11.00 13.73 19.08
N GLU A 91 11.95 12.91 19.54
CA GLU A 91 13.22 13.38 20.11
C GLU A 91 14.27 13.76 19.04
N HIS A 92 14.42 12.93 17.99
CA HIS A 92 15.55 13.01 17.06
C HIS A 92 15.17 13.50 15.67
N ALA A 93 13.90 13.39 15.28
CA ALA A 93 13.44 13.74 13.92
C ALA A 93 12.04 14.41 13.91
N PRO A 94 11.79 15.47 14.70
CA PRO A 94 10.45 16.05 14.86
C PRO A 94 9.87 16.61 13.55
N GLY A 95 10.73 16.94 12.58
CA GLY A 95 10.31 17.29 11.22
C GLY A 95 9.60 16.13 10.51
N LEU A 96 10.15 14.91 10.59
CA LEU A 96 9.57 13.71 9.98
C LEU A 96 8.33 13.20 10.74
N ALA A 97 8.25 13.44 12.05
CA ALA A 97 7.03 13.15 12.80
C ALA A 97 5.83 14.02 12.32
N LYS A 98 6.10 15.30 11.98
CA LYS A 98 5.06 16.25 11.52
C LYS A 98 4.77 16.16 10.02
N ARG A 99 5.75 15.72 9.23
CA ARG A 99 5.68 15.69 7.76
C ARG A 99 5.68 14.25 7.30
N GLN A 100 4.49 13.76 6.96
CA GLN A 100 4.31 12.37 6.56
C GLN A 100 5.06 12.04 5.27
N VAL A 101 5.62 10.83 5.23
CA VAL A 101 6.05 10.14 4.02
C VAL A 101 4.88 9.31 3.51
N ALA A 102 4.48 9.50 2.25
CA ALA A 102 3.52 8.61 1.62
C ALA A 102 4.24 7.48 0.91
N TYR A 103 4.08 6.27 1.42
CA TYR A 103 4.75 5.07 0.93
C TYR A 103 3.79 4.26 0.06
N PHE A 104 4.02 4.30 -1.26
CA PHE A 104 3.22 3.59 -2.23
C PHE A 104 3.88 2.27 -2.57
N SER A 105 3.13 1.18 -2.42
CA SER A 105 3.58 -0.17 -2.72
C SER A 105 2.45 -0.93 -3.38
N ALA A 106 2.78 -1.83 -4.31
CA ALA A 106 1.79 -2.73 -4.87
C ALA A 106 1.19 -3.64 -3.80
N GLU A 107 1.99 -4.03 -2.81
CA GLU A 107 1.60 -4.95 -1.74
C GLU A 107 2.19 -4.54 -0.39
N PHE A 108 1.53 -4.98 0.69
CA PHE A 108 2.02 -4.90 2.07
C PHE A 108 1.79 -6.23 2.79
N GLY A 109 2.85 -6.78 3.36
CA GLY A 109 2.85 -8.03 4.12
C GLY A 109 2.91 -7.74 5.62
N PHE A 110 1.77 -7.79 6.30
CA PHE A 110 1.69 -7.50 7.74
C PHE A 110 1.69 -8.77 8.58
N HIS A 111 0.73 -9.64 8.30
CA HIS A 111 0.39 -10.85 9.03
C HIS A 111 -0.64 -11.64 8.19
N GLU A 112 -0.71 -12.96 8.38
CA GLU A 112 -1.60 -13.86 7.62
C GLU A 112 -3.10 -13.54 7.74
N THR A 113 -3.49 -12.78 8.77
CA THR A 113 -4.86 -12.23 8.92
C THR A 113 -5.28 -11.33 7.76
N LEU A 114 -4.33 -10.74 7.03
CA LEU A 114 -4.58 -9.86 5.88
C LEU A 114 -3.60 -10.25 4.74
N PRO A 115 -3.90 -11.32 3.99
CA PRO A 115 -2.97 -11.95 3.05
C PRO A 115 -2.92 -11.23 1.70
N ILE A 116 -2.56 -9.95 1.70
CA ILE A 116 -2.54 -9.06 0.51
C ILE A 116 -1.14 -8.87 -0.09
N ALA A 117 -0.19 -9.74 0.26
CA ALA A 117 1.17 -9.75 -0.28
C ALA A 117 1.55 -11.14 -0.78
N ALA A 118 2.34 -11.18 -1.85
CA ALA A 118 2.86 -12.38 -2.50
C ALA A 118 4.28 -12.73 -2.05
N GLY A 119 5.09 -11.73 -1.65
CA GLY A 119 6.50 -12.00 -1.37
C GLY A 119 7.25 -10.91 -0.60
N GLY A 120 8.58 -10.88 -0.82
CA GLY A 120 9.51 -10.06 -0.04
C GLY A 120 9.30 -8.55 -0.18
N LEU A 121 8.81 -8.07 -1.34
CA LEU A 121 8.50 -6.65 -1.55
C LEU A 121 7.42 -6.18 -0.56
N GLY A 122 6.34 -6.94 -0.43
CA GLY A 122 5.28 -6.68 0.53
C GLY A 122 5.74 -6.81 1.98
N MET A 123 6.51 -7.84 2.31
CA MET A 123 7.06 -8.01 3.66
C MET A 123 7.89 -6.79 4.10
N LEU A 124 8.76 -6.29 3.21
CA LEU A 124 9.53 -5.08 3.51
C LEU A 124 8.62 -3.86 3.73
N ALA A 125 7.60 -3.67 2.89
CA ALA A 125 6.65 -2.57 3.05
C ALA A 125 5.89 -2.64 4.39
N GLY A 126 5.53 -3.85 4.83
CA GLY A 126 4.92 -4.10 6.13
C GLY A 126 5.87 -3.78 7.28
N ASP A 127 7.12 -4.23 7.20
CA ASP A 127 8.13 -3.96 8.22
C ASP A 127 8.52 -2.47 8.28
N HIS A 128 8.51 -1.76 7.15
CA HIS A 128 8.63 -0.30 7.12
C HIS A 128 7.48 0.36 7.88
N ALA A 129 6.23 -0.07 7.67
CA ALA A 129 5.08 0.49 8.40
C ALA A 129 5.16 0.20 9.92
N LYS A 130 5.55 -1.02 10.32
CA LYS A 130 5.75 -1.39 11.73
C LYS A 130 6.87 -0.57 12.38
N SER A 131 8.02 -0.47 11.70
CA SER A 131 9.18 0.29 12.18
C SER A 131 8.87 1.79 12.26
N ALA A 132 8.18 2.34 11.26
CA ALA A 132 7.73 3.73 11.27
C ALA A 132 6.79 3.98 12.45
N SER A 133 5.89 3.04 12.72
CA SER A 133 5.01 3.10 13.87
C SER A 133 5.80 3.11 15.16
N ASP A 134 6.69 2.14 15.41
CA ASP A 134 7.49 2.04 16.63
C ASP A 134 8.35 3.29 16.89
N LEU A 135 8.96 3.83 15.83
CA LEU A 135 9.77 5.04 15.89
C LEU A 135 8.94 6.32 16.00
N GLY A 136 7.63 6.27 15.74
CA GLY A 136 6.74 7.44 15.70
C GLY A 136 6.98 8.36 14.50
N LEU A 137 7.42 7.80 13.37
CA LEU A 137 7.63 8.54 12.12
C LEU A 137 6.28 8.84 11.44
N GLY A 138 6.18 10.01 10.80
CA GLY A 138 5.03 10.32 9.95
C GLY A 138 5.04 9.43 8.72
N PHE A 139 4.13 8.46 8.66
CA PHE A 139 4.04 7.48 7.58
C PHE A 139 2.57 7.26 7.21
N VAL A 140 2.30 7.23 5.91
CA VAL A 140 1.02 6.81 5.36
C VAL A 140 1.28 5.84 4.21
N GLY A 141 0.74 4.62 4.31
CA GLY A 141 0.86 3.62 3.26
C GLY A 141 -0.29 3.73 2.25
N VAL A 142 -0.03 3.44 0.98
CA VAL A 142 -1.06 3.31 -0.06
C VAL A 142 -0.80 2.05 -0.88
N SER A 143 -1.85 1.23 -1.03
CA SER A 143 -1.81 -0.03 -1.78
C SER A 143 -3.19 -0.34 -2.37
N LEU A 144 -3.28 -1.39 -3.18
CA LEU A 144 -4.56 -1.98 -3.59
C LEU A 144 -5.04 -3.00 -2.56
N PHE A 145 -6.36 -3.11 -2.39
CA PHE A 145 -6.99 -4.14 -1.58
C PHE A 145 -7.34 -5.37 -2.42
N TYR A 146 -6.41 -6.31 -2.54
CA TYR A 146 -6.64 -7.53 -3.31
C TYR A 146 -7.61 -8.47 -2.61
N ARG A 147 -8.84 -8.55 -3.12
CA ARG A 147 -9.96 -9.29 -2.53
C ARG A 147 -9.73 -10.79 -2.41
N GLU A 148 -8.91 -11.39 -3.25
CA GLU A 148 -8.54 -12.81 -3.17
C GLU A 148 -7.15 -13.02 -2.56
N GLY A 149 -6.50 -11.92 -2.13
CA GLY A 149 -5.14 -11.95 -1.62
C GLY A 149 -4.15 -12.58 -2.59
N TYR A 150 -3.17 -13.30 -2.02
CA TYR A 150 -2.39 -14.30 -2.73
C TYR A 150 -3.02 -15.69 -2.58
N PHE A 151 -2.70 -16.62 -3.49
CA PHE A 151 -3.32 -17.95 -3.45
C PHE A 151 -2.86 -18.77 -2.25
N GLN A 152 -3.75 -19.65 -1.78
CA GLN A 152 -3.39 -20.73 -0.87
C GLN A 152 -2.87 -21.91 -1.69
N GLN A 153 -1.63 -22.30 -1.42
CA GLN A 153 -1.00 -23.44 -2.08
C GLN A 153 -1.48 -24.75 -1.44
N ALA A 154 -1.86 -25.71 -2.28
CA ALA A 154 -2.00 -27.10 -1.87
C ALA A 154 -1.24 -28.01 -2.84
N ILE A 155 -0.88 -29.19 -2.35
CA ILE A 155 -0.25 -30.24 -3.15
C ILE A 155 -1.25 -31.38 -3.29
N ASN A 156 -1.63 -31.71 -4.52
CA ASN A 156 -2.59 -32.77 -4.80
C ASN A 156 -1.95 -34.17 -4.71
N ALA A 157 -2.76 -35.21 -4.92
CA ALA A 157 -2.32 -36.61 -4.81
C ALA A 157 -1.22 -36.98 -5.81
N GLU A 158 -1.10 -36.24 -6.92
CA GLU A 158 -0.08 -36.42 -7.96
C GLU A 158 1.20 -35.59 -7.71
N ASN A 159 1.33 -34.95 -6.54
CA ASN A 159 2.42 -34.02 -6.19
C ASN A 159 2.48 -32.76 -7.05
N TRP A 160 1.37 -32.36 -7.66
CA TRP A 160 1.25 -31.08 -8.36
C TRP A 160 0.71 -30.01 -7.43
N GLN A 161 1.22 -28.79 -7.61
CA GLN A 161 0.64 -27.60 -6.99
C GLN A 161 -0.76 -27.36 -7.57
N THR A 162 -1.69 -27.02 -6.68
CA THR A 162 -3.00 -26.46 -7.01
C THR A 162 -3.23 -25.19 -6.20
N GLU A 163 -3.87 -24.19 -6.79
CA GLU A 163 -4.16 -22.92 -6.13
C GLU A 163 -5.63 -22.82 -5.67
N TYR A 164 -5.83 -22.30 -4.46
CA TYR A 164 -7.13 -21.91 -3.95
C TYR A 164 -7.19 -20.41 -3.68
N TYR A 165 -8.22 -19.75 -4.19
CA TYR A 165 -8.47 -18.33 -4.00
C TYR A 165 -9.74 -18.16 -3.18
N SER A 166 -9.61 -17.54 -2.01
CA SER A 166 -10.74 -17.25 -1.13
C SER A 166 -10.98 -15.75 -1.10
N GLN A 167 -12.22 -15.33 -1.32
CA GLN A 167 -12.56 -13.92 -1.19
C GLN A 167 -12.54 -13.49 0.27
N LEU A 168 -11.77 -12.44 0.54
CA LEU A 168 -11.68 -11.78 1.82
C LEU A 168 -12.93 -10.93 2.08
N ASP A 169 -13.60 -11.22 3.19
CA ASP A 169 -14.67 -10.39 3.72
C ASP A 169 -14.08 -9.29 4.63
N PRO A 170 -14.16 -7.99 4.25
CA PRO A 170 -13.60 -6.89 5.02
C PRO A 170 -14.15 -6.80 6.44
N GLN A 171 -15.37 -7.30 6.67
CA GLN A 171 -15.97 -7.30 8.01
C GLN A 171 -15.22 -8.20 9.00
N ASN A 172 -14.50 -9.19 8.49
CA ASN A 172 -13.69 -10.12 9.27
C ASN A 172 -12.21 -9.71 9.28
N LEU A 173 -11.83 -8.58 8.69
CA LEU A 173 -10.45 -8.13 8.61
C LEU A 173 -10.18 -6.96 9.58
N PRO A 174 -8.91 -6.71 9.94
CA PRO A 174 -8.52 -5.51 10.71
C PRO A 174 -8.54 -4.26 9.83
N LEU A 175 -9.69 -3.99 9.22
CA LEU A 175 -9.94 -2.91 8.28
C LEU A 175 -11.14 -2.09 8.73
N GLU A 176 -11.06 -0.78 8.51
CA GLU A 176 -12.17 0.13 8.69
C GLU A 176 -12.48 0.83 7.36
N PRO A 177 -13.76 1.07 7.02
CA PRO A 177 -14.09 1.83 5.82
C PRO A 177 -13.62 3.28 5.99
N VAL A 178 -13.02 3.83 4.95
CA VAL A 178 -12.74 5.27 4.90
C VAL A 178 -14.04 6.00 4.58
N LEU A 179 -14.43 6.94 5.45
CA LEU A 179 -15.69 7.66 5.35
C LEU A 179 -15.47 9.13 4.98
N ASP A 180 -16.47 9.76 4.37
CA ASP A 180 -16.56 11.21 4.17
C ASP A 180 -17.11 11.93 5.42
N ASP A 181 -17.25 13.26 5.34
CA ASP A 181 -17.72 14.10 6.42
C ASP A 181 -19.18 13.80 6.84
N GLU A 182 -19.95 13.16 5.95
CA GLU A 182 -21.31 12.70 6.17
C GLU A 182 -21.39 11.25 6.73
N GLY A 183 -20.25 10.61 6.97
CA GLY A 183 -20.16 9.24 7.46
C GLY A 183 -20.52 8.17 6.42
N GLN A 184 -20.53 8.51 5.14
CA GLN A 184 -20.69 7.56 4.03
C GLN A 184 -19.33 7.10 3.49
N PRO A 185 -19.23 5.94 2.82
CA PRO A 185 -17.96 5.52 2.22
C PRO A 185 -17.41 6.57 1.25
N LEU A 186 -16.17 7.01 1.47
CA LEU A 186 -15.50 7.99 0.62
C LEU A 186 -15.27 7.40 -0.77
N ILE A 187 -15.96 7.94 -1.78
CA ILE A 187 -15.78 7.55 -3.18
C ILE A 187 -14.86 8.54 -3.90
N CYS A 188 -13.84 8.00 -4.56
CA CYS A 188 -12.91 8.70 -5.43
C CYS A 188 -13.03 8.17 -6.86
N THR A 189 -12.48 8.90 -7.83
CA THR A 189 -12.52 8.51 -9.24
C THR A 189 -11.16 8.73 -9.91
N VAL A 190 -10.73 7.75 -10.69
CA VAL A 190 -9.60 7.83 -11.61
C VAL A 190 -10.10 7.53 -13.01
N GLU A 191 -9.50 8.14 -14.03
CA GLU A 191 -9.82 7.79 -15.42
C GLU A 191 -8.85 6.73 -15.90
N ILE A 192 -9.37 5.63 -16.45
CA ILE A 192 -8.61 4.52 -17.00
C ILE A 192 -9.26 4.15 -18.33
N ALA A 193 -8.48 4.04 -19.40
CA ALA A 193 -9.00 3.70 -20.72
C ALA A 193 -10.13 4.62 -21.23
N ALA A 194 -10.03 5.93 -20.91
CA ALA A 194 -11.06 6.94 -21.17
C ALA A 194 -12.41 6.71 -20.46
N GLU A 195 -12.44 5.84 -19.45
CA GLU A 195 -13.61 5.60 -18.62
C GLU A 195 -13.36 6.00 -17.16
N PRO A 196 -14.35 6.60 -16.48
CA PRO A 196 -14.25 6.88 -15.06
C PRO A 196 -14.38 5.59 -14.24
N VAL A 197 -13.34 5.26 -13.48
CA VAL A 197 -13.32 4.14 -12.54
C VAL A 197 -13.48 4.69 -11.13
N SER A 198 -14.58 4.32 -10.48
CA SER A 198 -14.84 4.71 -9.08
C SER A 198 -14.15 3.75 -8.13
N PHE A 199 -13.63 4.23 -7.02
CA PHE A 199 -13.08 3.36 -5.98
C PHE A 199 -13.35 3.94 -4.60
N ARG A 200 -13.38 3.06 -3.61
CA ARG A 200 -13.36 3.42 -2.19
C ARG A 200 -12.03 3.01 -1.57
N ALA A 201 -11.82 3.34 -0.31
CA ALA A 201 -10.67 2.87 0.44
C ALA A 201 -11.07 2.23 1.76
N TRP A 202 -10.22 1.32 2.21
CA TRP A 202 -10.19 0.79 3.57
C TRP A 202 -8.92 1.28 4.25
N VAL A 203 -8.94 1.46 5.57
CA VAL A 203 -7.74 1.75 6.35
C VAL A 203 -7.38 0.55 7.22
N ALA A 204 -6.14 0.10 7.10
CA ALA A 204 -5.49 -0.81 8.04
C ALA A 204 -4.61 0.04 8.97
N ASN A 205 -4.90 0.02 10.28
CA ASN A 205 -4.07 0.71 11.26
C ASN A 205 -2.90 -0.19 11.65
N VAL A 206 -1.67 0.19 11.30
CA VAL A 206 -0.43 -0.51 11.65
C VAL A 206 0.21 0.24 12.81
N GLY A 207 -0.26 -0.05 14.03
CA GLY A 207 0.11 0.75 15.19
C GLY A 207 -0.36 2.19 15.02
N ARG A 208 0.59 3.12 14.90
CA ARG A 208 0.37 4.57 14.70
C ARG A 208 0.22 4.96 13.22
N CYS A 209 0.55 4.05 12.30
CA CYS A 209 0.64 4.34 10.87
C CYS A 209 -0.59 3.84 10.10
N PRO A 210 -1.36 4.70 9.42
CA PRO A 210 -2.44 4.26 8.55
C PRO A 210 -1.89 3.73 7.22
N VAL A 211 -2.43 2.61 6.75
CA VAL A 211 -2.24 2.11 5.39
C VAL A 211 -3.59 2.05 4.69
N TYR A 212 -3.75 2.82 3.63
CA TYR A 212 -4.95 2.88 2.82
C TYR A 212 -4.92 1.83 1.71
N LEU A 213 -5.97 1.03 1.63
CA LEU A 213 -6.14 -0.03 0.65
C LEU A 213 -7.29 0.31 -0.30
N ILE A 214 -6.96 0.60 -1.55
CA ILE A 214 -7.90 1.00 -2.61
C ILE A 214 -8.70 -0.20 -3.11
N ASP A 215 -10.01 -0.04 -3.21
CA ASP A 215 -10.96 -1.09 -3.60
C ASP A 215 -11.87 -0.59 -4.74
N ALA A 216 -11.64 -1.12 -5.95
CA ALA A 216 -12.42 -0.81 -7.14
C ALA A 216 -13.60 -1.78 -7.34
N ASN A 217 -13.81 -2.74 -6.43
CA ASN A 217 -14.93 -3.68 -6.50
C ASN A 217 -16.25 -3.01 -6.07
N LEU A 218 -16.72 -2.06 -6.91
CA LEU A 218 -17.97 -1.34 -6.75
C LEU A 218 -18.95 -1.75 -7.86
N PRO A 219 -20.25 -1.92 -7.57
CA PRO A 219 -21.26 -2.27 -8.59
C PRO A 219 -21.41 -1.24 -9.71
N THR A 220 -20.98 0.01 -9.47
CA THR A 220 -20.99 1.09 -10.47
C THR A 220 -19.93 0.92 -11.55
N ASN A 221 -18.90 0.13 -11.30
CA ASN A 221 -17.83 -0.14 -12.26
C ASN A 221 -18.18 -1.34 -13.16
N GLN A 222 -17.67 -1.32 -14.38
CA GLN A 222 -17.67 -2.50 -15.24
C GLN A 222 -16.90 -3.67 -14.59
N PRO A 223 -17.24 -4.94 -14.88
CA PRO A 223 -16.59 -6.10 -14.27
C PRO A 223 -15.06 -6.07 -14.33
N HIS A 224 -14.47 -5.78 -15.49
CA HIS A 224 -13.02 -5.76 -15.66
C HIS A 224 -12.31 -4.69 -14.80
N PHE A 225 -12.98 -3.58 -14.45
CA PHE A 225 -12.45 -2.58 -13.52
C PHE A 225 -12.59 -3.01 -12.05
N ARG A 226 -13.62 -3.80 -11.73
CA ARG A 226 -13.76 -4.41 -10.40
C ARG A 226 -12.66 -5.43 -10.14
N ASP A 227 -12.24 -6.14 -11.20
CA ASP A 227 -11.21 -7.17 -11.13
C ASP A 227 -9.80 -6.59 -10.90
N LEU A 228 -9.60 -5.28 -11.08
CA LEU A 228 -8.32 -4.61 -10.78
C LEU A 228 -7.87 -4.82 -9.33
N THR A 229 -8.82 -4.95 -8.40
CA THR A 229 -8.53 -5.20 -6.98
C THR A 229 -8.88 -6.63 -6.58
N GLN A 230 -8.84 -7.59 -7.52
CA GLN A 230 -9.11 -9.00 -7.22
C GLN A 230 -7.87 -9.74 -6.74
N ARG A 231 -6.79 -9.75 -7.52
CA ARG A 231 -5.57 -10.56 -7.25
C ARG A 231 -4.29 -9.75 -7.31
N VAL A 232 -3.37 -10.05 -6.40
CA VAL A 232 -1.99 -9.56 -6.45
C VAL A 232 -1.32 -10.18 -7.68
N TYR A 233 -0.67 -9.39 -8.54
CA TYR A 233 0.00 -9.84 -9.78
C TYR A 233 -0.88 -10.70 -10.71
N GLY A 234 -2.20 -10.52 -10.67
CA GLY A 234 -3.13 -11.22 -11.55
C GLY A 234 -3.33 -10.51 -12.89
N GLY A 235 -3.95 -11.23 -13.83
CA GLY A 235 -4.33 -10.71 -15.14
C GLY A 235 -3.19 -10.69 -16.16
N ASP A 236 -3.37 -9.92 -17.22
CA ASP A 236 -2.38 -9.70 -18.28
C ASP A 236 -1.77 -8.29 -18.17
N ASN A 237 -0.95 -7.89 -19.15
CA ASN A 237 -0.37 -6.55 -19.20
C ASN A 237 -1.41 -5.43 -19.14
N SER A 238 -2.63 -5.66 -19.67
CA SER A 238 -3.73 -4.70 -19.62
C SER A 238 -4.24 -4.54 -18.19
N THR A 239 -4.45 -5.63 -17.45
CA THR A 239 -4.78 -5.55 -16.02
C THR A 239 -3.68 -4.85 -15.24
N ARG A 240 -2.41 -5.18 -15.50
CA ARG A 240 -1.25 -4.64 -14.79
C ARG A 240 -1.14 -3.12 -14.91
N ILE A 241 -1.14 -2.57 -16.13
CA ILE A 241 -1.07 -1.11 -16.32
C ILE A 241 -2.25 -0.40 -15.63
N MET A 242 -3.46 -0.97 -15.69
CA MET A 242 -4.64 -0.39 -15.05
C MET A 242 -4.56 -0.44 -13.51
N GLN A 243 -3.98 -1.51 -12.95
CA GLN A 243 -3.69 -1.58 -11.51
C GLN A 243 -2.70 -0.50 -11.09
N GLU A 244 -1.64 -0.27 -11.88
CA GLU A 244 -0.62 0.73 -11.57
C GLU A 244 -1.14 2.17 -11.70
N ILE A 245 -2.04 2.43 -12.66
CA ILE A 245 -2.76 3.71 -12.76
C ILE A 245 -3.64 3.92 -11.52
N LEU A 246 -4.42 2.91 -11.12
CA LEU A 246 -5.27 2.97 -9.95
C LEU A 246 -4.44 3.19 -8.67
N LEU A 247 -3.32 2.50 -8.52
CA LEU A 247 -2.41 2.64 -7.39
C LEU A 247 -1.76 4.04 -7.35
N GLY A 248 -1.13 4.44 -8.44
CA GLY A 248 -0.37 5.68 -8.51
C GLY A 248 -1.27 6.92 -8.53
N ILE A 249 -2.10 7.06 -9.56
CA ILE A 249 -2.99 8.22 -9.73
C ILE A 249 -4.12 8.18 -8.70
N GLY A 250 -4.79 7.04 -8.58
CA GLY A 250 -5.90 6.90 -7.62
C GLY A 250 -5.43 7.10 -6.18
N GLY A 251 -4.24 6.62 -5.82
CA GLY A 251 -3.67 6.83 -4.50
C GLY A 251 -3.36 8.30 -4.18
N VAL A 252 -2.78 9.07 -5.11
CA VAL A 252 -2.58 10.52 -4.91
C VAL A 252 -3.92 11.22 -4.70
N ARG A 253 -4.92 10.93 -5.54
CA ARG A 253 -6.27 11.52 -5.42
C ARG A 253 -6.95 11.18 -4.11
N LEU A 254 -6.79 9.94 -3.62
CA LEU A 254 -7.27 9.52 -2.31
C LEU A 254 -6.66 10.38 -1.19
N LEU A 255 -5.33 10.53 -1.19
CA LEU A 255 -4.64 11.34 -0.17
C LEU A 255 -5.13 12.80 -0.17
N ARG A 256 -5.34 13.39 -1.35
CA ARG A 256 -5.93 14.74 -1.47
C ARG A 256 -7.32 14.83 -0.88
N ARG A 257 -8.19 13.84 -1.15
CA ARG A 257 -9.54 13.79 -0.59
C ARG A 257 -9.56 13.62 0.93
N LEU A 258 -8.51 13.02 1.50
CA LEU A 258 -8.31 12.88 2.94
C LEU A 258 -7.65 14.11 3.60
N GLY A 259 -7.29 15.13 2.82
CA GLY A 259 -6.52 16.28 3.33
C GLY A 259 -5.10 15.91 3.76
N VAL A 260 -4.58 14.78 3.27
CA VAL A 260 -3.22 14.33 3.55
C VAL A 260 -2.27 14.97 2.55
N GLU A 261 -1.32 15.74 3.07
CA GLU A 261 -0.27 16.44 2.31
C GLU A 261 1.12 15.90 2.70
N PRO A 262 1.57 14.80 2.08
CA PRO A 262 2.88 14.24 2.36
C PRO A 262 3.98 15.19 1.89
N SER A 263 5.10 15.21 2.61
CA SER A 263 6.28 15.98 2.16
C SER A 263 7.07 15.28 1.07
N VAL A 264 7.00 13.95 1.02
CA VAL A 264 7.60 13.13 -0.03
C VAL A 264 6.72 11.92 -0.32
N PHE A 265 6.82 11.45 -1.57
CA PHE A 265 6.20 10.22 -2.06
C PHE A 265 7.30 9.19 -2.32
N HIS A 266 7.19 8.02 -1.70
CA HIS A 266 8.14 6.92 -1.86
C HIS A 266 7.49 5.85 -2.73
N MET A 267 8.08 5.59 -3.89
CA MET A 267 7.69 4.52 -4.81
C MET A 267 8.47 3.25 -4.46
N ASN A 268 7.79 2.24 -3.92
CA ASN A 268 8.36 0.92 -3.65
C ASN A 268 8.24 0.04 -4.89
N GLU A 269 9.29 0.02 -5.70
CA GLU A 269 9.32 -0.50 -7.07
C GLU A 269 8.46 0.31 -8.08
N GLY A 270 8.63 0.05 -9.38
CA GLY A 270 8.04 0.81 -10.47
C GLY A 270 6.51 0.84 -10.50
N HIS A 271 5.82 -0.06 -9.80
CA HIS A 271 4.35 -0.21 -9.85
C HIS A 271 3.56 1.05 -9.46
N ALA A 272 4.19 1.95 -8.69
CA ALA A 272 3.55 3.18 -8.25
C ALA A 272 3.97 4.40 -9.10
N ALA A 273 4.78 4.24 -10.14
CA ALA A 273 5.44 5.36 -10.83
C ALA A 273 4.46 6.35 -11.49
N PHE A 274 3.24 5.91 -11.83
CA PHE A 274 2.17 6.80 -12.30
C PHE A 274 1.78 7.90 -11.29
N LEU A 275 2.10 7.74 -10.00
CA LEU A 275 1.89 8.81 -9.02
C LEU A 275 2.61 10.10 -9.41
N ALA A 276 3.79 9.98 -10.04
CA ALA A 276 4.56 11.15 -10.47
C ALA A 276 3.83 11.93 -11.56
N LEU A 277 3.12 11.25 -12.47
CA LEU A 277 2.33 11.92 -13.50
C LEU A 277 1.13 12.67 -12.90
N GLU A 278 0.49 12.15 -11.85
CA GLU A 278 -0.58 12.88 -11.16
C GLU A 278 -0.03 14.11 -10.42
N LEU A 279 1.16 14.03 -9.80
CA LEU A 279 1.82 15.19 -9.18
C LEU A 279 2.21 16.26 -10.23
N MET A 280 2.62 15.84 -11.42
CA MET A 280 2.86 16.76 -12.54
C MET A 280 1.55 17.41 -12.99
N ARG A 281 0.48 16.62 -13.13
CA ARG A 281 -0.86 17.10 -13.53
C ARG A 281 -1.40 18.15 -12.56
N GLU A 282 -1.21 17.98 -11.26
CA GLU A 282 -1.58 18.99 -10.25
C GLU A 282 -0.86 20.33 -10.51
N GLN A 283 0.46 20.30 -10.67
CA GLN A 283 1.26 21.51 -10.92
C GLN A 283 0.94 22.19 -12.26
N ILE A 284 0.70 21.40 -13.30
CA ILE A 284 0.33 21.91 -14.64
C ILE A 284 -1.05 22.54 -14.61
N SER A 285 -1.99 21.96 -13.85
CA SER A 285 -3.31 22.55 -13.62
C SER A 285 -3.23 23.92 -12.91
N ASP A 286 -2.17 24.15 -12.12
CA ASP A 286 -1.88 25.43 -11.46
C ASP A 286 -1.09 26.41 -12.35
N GLY A 287 -0.81 26.04 -13.61
CA GLY A 287 -0.17 26.89 -14.62
C GLY A 287 1.34 26.71 -14.78
N THR A 288 1.92 25.68 -14.16
CA THR A 288 3.34 25.32 -14.33
C THR A 288 3.54 24.66 -15.71
N ASP A 289 4.68 24.89 -16.36
CA ASP A 289 5.00 24.16 -17.60
C ASP A 289 5.44 22.71 -17.31
N PHE A 290 5.58 21.91 -18.36
CA PHE A 290 5.89 20.48 -18.25
C PHE A 290 7.25 20.20 -17.59
N ASP A 291 8.30 20.92 -17.98
CA ASP A 291 9.66 20.68 -17.49
C ASP A 291 9.78 21.09 -16.02
N GLU A 292 9.17 22.22 -15.65
CA GLU A 292 9.08 22.67 -14.26
C GLU A 292 8.24 21.70 -13.40
N ALA A 293 7.14 21.17 -13.93
CA ALA A 293 6.29 20.19 -13.24
C ALA A 293 7.02 18.86 -13.03
N LEU A 294 7.78 18.38 -14.03
CA LEU A 294 8.63 17.19 -13.90
C LEU A 294 9.72 17.42 -12.85
N ALA A 295 10.38 18.58 -12.85
CA ALA A 295 11.34 18.94 -11.83
C ALA A 295 10.70 19.03 -10.42
N GLY A 296 9.45 19.49 -10.33
CA GLY A 296 8.66 19.49 -9.10
C GLY A 296 8.35 18.09 -8.58
N ALA A 297 7.85 17.21 -9.44
CA ALA A 297 7.61 15.80 -9.11
C ALA A 297 8.91 15.12 -8.65
N ARG A 298 10.04 15.33 -9.36
CA ARG A 298 11.37 14.89 -8.93
C ARG A 298 11.69 15.28 -7.50
N ARG A 299 11.49 16.55 -7.13
CA ARG A 299 11.76 17.03 -5.76
C ARG A 299 10.92 16.33 -4.69
N GLN A 300 9.74 15.82 -5.05
CA GLN A 300 8.81 15.17 -4.12
C GLN A 300 8.96 13.65 -4.07
N CYS A 301 9.54 13.02 -5.09
CA CYS A 301 9.56 11.56 -5.22
C CYS A 301 10.89 10.91 -4.83
N LEU A 302 10.81 9.78 -4.13
CA LEU A 302 11.87 8.83 -3.84
C LEU A 302 11.53 7.49 -4.47
N PHE A 303 12.54 6.72 -4.88
CA PHE A 303 12.33 5.43 -5.53
C PHE A 303 13.19 4.33 -4.91
N THR A 304 12.64 3.14 -4.66
CA THR A 304 13.44 1.96 -4.34
C THR A 304 13.23 0.92 -5.41
N THR A 305 14.33 0.37 -5.92
CA THR A 305 14.30 -0.76 -6.85
C THR A 305 14.81 -2.04 -6.17
N HIS A 306 14.14 -3.15 -6.46
CA HIS A 306 14.39 -4.48 -5.90
C HIS A 306 14.83 -5.49 -6.95
N THR A 307 14.61 -5.17 -8.22
CA THR A 307 14.81 -6.07 -9.34
C THR A 307 16.26 -6.01 -9.85
N PRO A 308 17.02 -7.12 -9.77
CA PRO A 308 18.41 -7.15 -10.21
C PRO A 308 18.57 -7.52 -11.70
N VAL A 309 17.47 -7.73 -12.43
CA VAL A 309 17.49 -8.20 -13.82
C VAL A 309 16.55 -7.40 -14.73
N PRO A 310 16.97 -7.01 -15.95
CA PRO A 310 16.16 -6.17 -16.85
C PRO A 310 14.76 -6.72 -17.17
N ALA A 311 14.62 -8.05 -17.21
CA ALA A 311 13.36 -8.73 -17.55
C ALA A 311 12.31 -8.71 -16.43
N GLY A 312 12.68 -8.32 -15.20
CA GLY A 312 11.76 -8.22 -14.07
C GLY A 312 11.07 -6.86 -13.93
N HIS A 313 11.37 -5.91 -14.81
CA HIS A 313 10.76 -4.58 -14.79
C HIS A 313 9.55 -4.54 -15.72
N ASP A 314 8.42 -4.02 -15.23
CA ASP A 314 7.20 -3.90 -16.02
C ASP A 314 7.41 -2.98 -17.23
N ARG A 315 6.99 -3.48 -18.39
CA ARG A 315 7.08 -2.83 -19.69
C ARG A 315 5.75 -2.94 -20.43
N PHE A 316 5.32 -1.81 -21.00
CA PHE A 316 4.07 -1.73 -21.72
C PHE A 316 4.29 -1.21 -23.14
N GLY A 317 3.71 -1.90 -24.13
CA GLY A 317 3.72 -1.46 -25.52
C GLY A 317 3.01 -0.11 -25.69
N SER A 318 3.42 0.67 -26.69
CA SER A 318 2.88 2.02 -26.97
C SER A 318 1.37 2.03 -27.18
N GLU A 319 0.81 1.06 -27.89
CA GLU A 319 -0.64 0.94 -28.11
C GLU A 319 -1.41 0.72 -26.80
N LEU A 320 -0.85 -0.08 -25.88
CA LEU A 320 -1.47 -0.32 -24.58
C LEU A 320 -1.40 0.92 -23.69
N MET A 321 -0.27 1.64 -23.71
CA MET A 321 -0.12 2.92 -23.02
C MET A 321 -1.13 3.95 -23.55
N ASP A 322 -1.21 4.15 -24.87
CA ASP A 322 -2.16 5.09 -25.50
C ASP A 322 -3.61 4.75 -25.15
N TYR A 323 -3.94 3.45 -25.11
CA TYR A 323 -5.24 3.01 -24.64
C TYR A 323 -5.47 3.36 -23.16
N ALA A 324 -4.57 2.94 -22.27
CA ALA A 324 -4.77 3.01 -20.82
C ALA A 324 -4.78 4.46 -20.29
N VAL A 325 -3.91 5.33 -20.81
CA VAL A 325 -3.75 6.72 -20.38
C VAL A 325 -4.23 7.74 -21.42
N ARG A 326 -5.19 7.37 -22.28
CA ARG A 326 -5.64 8.14 -23.46
C ARG A 326 -5.75 9.66 -23.30
N HIS A 327 -6.32 10.17 -22.21
CA HIS A 327 -6.48 11.62 -22.02
C HIS A 327 -5.36 12.27 -21.19
N LEU A 328 -4.48 11.47 -20.57
CA LEU A 328 -3.42 11.97 -19.70
C LEU A 328 -2.43 12.91 -20.43
N PRO A 329 -1.99 12.66 -21.69
CA PRO A 329 -1.13 13.62 -22.40
C PRO A 329 -1.75 15.02 -22.48
N GLY A 330 -3.06 15.10 -22.77
CA GLY A 330 -3.79 16.36 -22.81
C GLY A 330 -3.88 17.06 -21.45
N GLN A 331 -3.96 16.30 -20.36
CA GLN A 331 -3.93 16.86 -18.99
C GLN A 331 -2.54 17.34 -18.56
N LEU A 332 -1.48 16.84 -19.22
CA LEU A 332 -0.09 17.22 -19.02
C LEU A 332 0.41 18.24 -20.08
N ASN A 333 -0.46 18.71 -20.97
CA ASN A 333 -0.14 19.63 -22.07
C ASN A 333 1.02 19.14 -22.97
N ILE A 334 1.09 17.84 -23.22
CA ILE A 334 2.12 17.21 -24.07
C ILE A 334 1.49 16.23 -25.08
N SER A 335 2.27 15.85 -26.08
CA SER A 335 1.96 14.77 -27.01
C SER A 335 2.07 13.39 -26.36
N THR A 336 1.46 12.38 -26.99
CA THR A 336 1.63 10.97 -26.57
C THR A 336 3.09 10.54 -26.65
N ASP A 337 3.84 10.99 -27.65
CA ASP A 337 5.27 10.64 -27.82
C ASP A 337 6.13 11.22 -26.69
N GLU A 338 5.86 12.46 -26.26
CA GLU A 338 6.51 13.07 -25.10
C GLU A 338 6.19 12.32 -23.81
N LEU A 339 4.95 11.82 -23.66
CA LEU A 339 4.59 10.99 -22.51
C LEU A 339 5.36 9.66 -22.55
N LEU A 340 5.38 8.98 -23.70
CA LEU A 340 6.08 7.71 -23.86
C LEU A 340 7.59 7.86 -23.63
N ALA A 341 8.18 8.99 -24.02
CA ALA A 341 9.58 9.32 -23.76
C ALA A 341 9.93 9.33 -22.25
N LEU A 342 8.97 9.57 -21.34
CA LEU A 342 9.20 9.47 -19.90
C LEU A 342 9.50 8.04 -19.44
N GLY A 343 8.99 7.02 -20.14
CA GLY A 343 9.22 5.60 -19.83
C GLY A 343 10.30 4.92 -20.68
N ARG A 344 10.92 5.63 -21.64
CA ARG A 344 11.93 5.07 -22.56
C ARG A 344 13.36 5.43 -22.15
N VAL A 345 14.30 4.49 -22.29
CA VAL A 345 15.73 4.78 -22.13
C VAL A 345 16.21 5.66 -23.28
N ASN A 346 15.82 5.34 -24.51
CA ASN A 346 16.04 6.13 -25.70
C ASN A 346 14.73 6.82 -26.12
N PRO A 347 14.52 8.10 -25.78
CA PRO A 347 13.30 8.83 -26.12
C PRO A 347 12.92 8.81 -27.60
N SER A 348 13.89 8.66 -28.51
CA SER A 348 13.66 8.66 -29.96
C SER A 348 13.43 7.27 -30.57
N ASP A 349 13.44 6.20 -29.77
CA ASP A 349 13.10 4.85 -30.26
C ASP A 349 11.60 4.60 -30.10
N ASP A 350 10.86 4.72 -31.21
CA ASP A 350 9.40 4.53 -31.22
C ASP A 350 8.97 3.09 -30.94
N ASN A 351 9.89 2.12 -31.05
CA ASN A 351 9.63 0.71 -30.73
C ASN A 351 9.96 0.35 -29.29
N GLU A 352 10.61 1.25 -28.53
CA GLU A 352 10.93 0.98 -27.14
C GLU A 352 9.66 1.04 -26.27
N GLU A 353 9.41 -0.05 -25.54
CA GLU A 353 8.31 -0.17 -24.60
C GLU A 353 8.45 0.79 -23.42
N PHE A 354 7.33 1.24 -22.88
CA PHE A 354 7.28 2.10 -21.71
C PHE A 354 7.67 1.31 -20.46
N CYS A 355 8.82 1.62 -19.87
CA CYS A 355 9.31 0.96 -18.67
C CYS A 355 9.01 1.78 -17.42
N MET A 356 8.31 1.17 -16.47
CA MET A 356 7.89 1.83 -15.23
C MET A 356 9.07 2.25 -14.35
N THR A 357 10.14 1.47 -14.33
CA THR A 357 11.36 1.82 -13.60
C THR A 357 12.08 3.02 -14.22
N VAL A 358 12.02 3.17 -15.55
CA VAL A 358 12.56 4.36 -16.21
C VAL A 358 11.75 5.60 -15.84
N LEU A 359 10.42 5.51 -15.83
CA LEU A 359 9.55 6.59 -15.34
C LEU A 359 9.91 6.95 -13.89
N ALA A 360 10.01 5.96 -13.01
CA ALA A 360 10.34 6.17 -11.60
C ALA A 360 11.70 6.85 -11.40
N LEU A 361 12.75 6.37 -12.08
CA LEU A 361 14.10 6.96 -12.03
C LEU A 361 14.10 8.39 -12.59
N LYS A 362 13.44 8.61 -13.73
CA LYS A 362 13.32 9.95 -14.31
C LYS A 362 12.45 10.88 -13.49
N ALA A 363 11.60 10.39 -12.59
CA ALA A 363 10.68 11.23 -11.82
C ALA A 363 11.01 11.31 -10.33
N ALA A 364 12.10 10.69 -9.85
CA ALA A 364 12.56 10.74 -8.47
C ALA A 364 13.83 11.59 -8.34
N ARG A 365 14.02 12.28 -7.21
CA ARG A 365 15.27 12.99 -6.89
C ARG A 365 16.38 12.07 -6.40
N ALA A 366 16.01 10.90 -5.90
CA ALA A 366 16.93 9.89 -5.39
C ALA A 366 16.26 8.53 -5.51
N ALA A 367 17.06 7.54 -5.84
CA ALA A 367 16.69 6.14 -5.77
C ALA A 367 17.66 5.37 -4.86
N ASN A 368 17.25 4.18 -4.42
CA ASN A 368 18.13 3.27 -3.69
C ASN A 368 17.92 1.82 -4.12
N GLY A 369 18.99 1.04 -4.10
CA GLY A 369 18.92 -0.43 -4.07
C GLY A 369 18.60 -0.97 -2.67
N VAL A 370 18.38 -2.28 -2.57
CA VAL A 370 18.07 -2.97 -1.29
C VAL A 370 19.25 -3.65 -0.61
N SER A 371 20.42 -3.64 -1.25
CA SER A 371 21.70 -4.04 -0.66
C SER A 371 22.84 -3.35 -1.40
N GLU A 372 24.06 -3.34 -0.85
CA GLU A 372 25.22 -2.72 -1.48
C GLU A 372 25.50 -3.30 -2.87
N LEU A 373 25.56 -4.64 -2.99
CA LEU A 373 25.78 -5.32 -4.27
C LEU A 373 24.62 -5.09 -5.23
N HIS A 374 23.38 -5.09 -4.73
CA HIS A 374 22.22 -4.76 -5.56
C HIS A 374 22.32 -3.34 -6.11
N GLY A 375 22.71 -2.36 -5.29
CA GLY A 375 22.94 -0.98 -5.73
C GLY A 375 23.97 -0.91 -6.86
N GLN A 376 25.09 -1.63 -6.76
CA GLN A 376 26.08 -1.71 -7.83
C GLN A 376 25.48 -2.26 -9.14
N VAL A 377 24.79 -3.40 -9.07
CA VAL A 377 24.14 -4.03 -10.25
C VAL A 377 23.09 -3.11 -10.86
N SER A 378 22.28 -2.44 -10.04
CA SER A 378 21.26 -1.49 -10.52
C SER A 378 21.90 -0.26 -11.18
N ARG A 379 22.99 0.29 -10.63
CA ARG A 379 23.71 1.40 -11.28
C ARG A 379 24.28 1.00 -12.63
N GLU A 380 24.86 -0.19 -12.75
CA GLU A 380 25.35 -0.73 -14.02
C GLU A 380 24.21 -0.89 -15.05
N MET A 381 23.06 -1.42 -14.62
CA MET A 381 21.90 -1.63 -15.48
C MET A 381 21.32 -0.32 -16.03
N TRP A 382 21.24 0.72 -15.18
CA TRP A 382 20.57 1.98 -15.50
C TRP A 382 21.54 3.10 -15.90
N PHE A 383 22.83 2.81 -16.02
CA PHE A 383 23.86 3.78 -16.44
C PHE A 383 23.54 4.44 -17.78
N CYS A 384 22.87 3.72 -18.69
CA CYS A 384 22.43 4.23 -19.98
C CYS A 384 21.53 5.48 -19.90
N LEU A 385 20.86 5.72 -18.78
CA LEU A 385 20.03 6.91 -18.54
C LEU A 385 20.86 8.16 -18.18
N TYR A 386 22.13 8.01 -17.81
CA TYR A 386 22.99 9.08 -17.31
C TYR A 386 24.26 9.23 -18.18
N PRO A 387 24.12 9.50 -19.49
CA PRO A 387 25.26 9.60 -20.39
C PRO A 387 26.16 10.77 -19.99
N GLY A 388 27.46 10.51 -19.86
CA GLY A 388 28.47 11.51 -19.53
C GLY A 388 28.89 11.57 -18.06
N GLY A 389 28.24 10.78 -17.19
CA GLY A 389 28.68 10.54 -15.82
C GLY A 389 29.52 9.26 -15.66
N THR A 390 29.81 8.93 -14.42
CA THR A 390 30.36 7.66 -13.94
C THR A 390 29.26 6.79 -13.35
N LEU A 391 29.54 5.51 -13.08
CA LEU A 391 28.57 4.63 -12.42
C LEU A 391 28.12 5.17 -11.06
N ASP A 392 29.00 5.87 -10.34
CA ASP A 392 28.69 6.48 -9.04
C ASP A 392 27.77 7.70 -9.14
N ASP A 393 27.61 8.28 -10.34
CA ASP A 393 26.69 9.40 -10.59
C ASP A 393 25.25 8.92 -10.83
N VAL A 394 25.03 7.61 -11.01
CA VAL A 394 23.68 7.03 -11.11
C VAL A 394 23.05 7.07 -9.72
N PRO A 395 21.89 7.75 -9.54
CA PRO A 395 21.34 8.08 -8.22
C PRO A 395 20.61 6.88 -7.58
N ILE A 396 21.26 5.73 -7.44
CA ILE A 396 20.78 4.46 -6.83
C ILE A 396 21.70 4.04 -5.69
#